data_AF-A0A351EU67-F1
#
_entry.id   AF-A0A351EU67-F1
#
_cell.length_a   1.000
_cell.length_b   1.000
_cell.length_c   1.000
_cell.angle_alpha   90.00
_cell.angle_beta   90.00
_cell.angle_gamma   90.00
#
_symmetry.space_group_name_H-M   'P 1'
#
loop_
_entity.id
_entity.type
_entity.pdbx_description
1 polymer ?
#
loop_
_entity_poly.entity_id
_entity_poly.type
_entity_poly.pdbx_seq_one_letter_code
_entity_poly.pdbx_strand_id
1 'polypeptide(L)'
;MQTTPEYGSLLEELYERASIVVDLDGPQLEAWVSGLFPVFDTDISIGDFVTYCADARTGRGAVLIAAIAELSDGLDVATSDLARNSLNPELLPDWAAAIGTSELTGAWTVTAPFGRSIVLGFNAVDIIEPTIAKSSEDATGEDAERVEEADDEITDLRHSILVELGDDGCLEDLQLAGAPMDLLEEAKSSGDRVRVVEMDTDDALAAVVAAWPGEGSVVPELGPGSAANQQFVRRRILVAADQLLAPLQVAELEIDVRRGLDDRGFADANRAALSTMQSAVGFPDEDTTSNAPDALVQSWVSVVTGVAGELAPRERDALLWLEWADWLGAGIGLLRAGSGTPADSSSLVEHVNRCPEVSSTISKADRDYAEWAFDVALDLLEDAGVVTEDHVLTEAGRQSLWVGLAKAWSTSE
;
A
#
# COMPACT_ATOMS: atom_id res chain seq x y z
N MET A 1 -4.63 11.42 -21.29
CA MET A 1 -5.61 10.68 -20.47
C MET A 1 -6.42 11.69 -19.70
N GLN A 2 -7.75 11.62 -19.76
CA GLN A 2 -8.57 12.34 -18.79
C GLN A 2 -8.45 11.57 -17.48
N THR A 3 -7.95 12.21 -16.43
CA THR A 3 -7.93 11.68 -15.07
C THR A 3 -9.37 11.42 -14.66
N THR A 4 -9.71 10.17 -14.33
CA THR A 4 -11.02 9.82 -13.77
C THR A 4 -11.25 10.63 -12.47
N PRO A 5 -12.50 10.95 -12.09
CA PRO A 5 -12.80 11.66 -10.84
C PRO A 5 -12.17 11.01 -9.58
N GLU A 6 -11.98 9.69 -9.62
CA GLU A 6 -11.38 8.89 -8.55
C GLU A 6 -9.86 9.10 -8.44
N TYR A 7 -9.17 9.23 -9.57
CA TYR A 7 -7.75 9.57 -9.61
C TYR A 7 -7.49 10.94 -8.96
N GLY A 8 -8.37 11.91 -9.23
CA GLY A 8 -8.33 13.23 -8.58
C GLY A 8 -8.60 13.16 -7.06
N SER A 9 -9.59 12.37 -6.65
CA SER A 9 -9.93 12.17 -5.23
C SER A 9 -8.80 11.49 -4.46
N LEU A 10 -8.10 10.52 -5.06
CA LEU A 10 -6.98 9.84 -4.40
C LEU A 10 -5.76 10.74 -4.24
N LEU A 11 -5.46 11.60 -5.24
CA LEU A 11 -4.44 12.65 -5.11
C LEU A 11 -4.75 13.59 -3.93
N GLU A 12 -6.01 14.01 -3.80
CA GLU A 12 -6.47 14.83 -2.69
C GLU A 12 -6.34 14.11 -1.36
N GLU A 13 -6.80 12.86 -1.25
CA GLU A 13 -6.71 12.05 -0.03
C GLU A 13 -5.25 11.89 0.44
N LEU A 14 -4.33 11.53 -0.46
CA LEU A 14 -2.91 11.40 -0.13
C LEU A 14 -2.32 12.72 0.37
N TYR A 15 -2.69 13.82 -0.28
CA TYR A 15 -2.23 15.15 0.10
C TYR A 15 -2.83 15.62 1.44
N GLU A 16 -4.08 15.25 1.76
CA GLU A 16 -4.70 15.52 3.06
C GLU A 16 -4.06 14.71 4.18
N ARG A 17 -3.81 13.41 3.95
CA ARG A 17 -3.09 12.52 4.88
C ARG A 17 -1.68 13.02 5.16
N ALA A 18 -1.05 13.72 4.21
CA ALA A 18 0.23 14.38 4.39
C ALA A 18 0.18 15.62 5.31
N SER A 19 -0.93 15.91 6.00
CA SER A 19 -1.01 17.03 6.95
C SER A 19 0.07 17.00 8.04
N ILE A 20 0.50 15.81 8.47
CA ILE A 20 1.52 15.65 9.52
C ILE A 20 2.94 16.03 9.08
N VAL A 21 3.22 16.08 7.77
CA VAL A 21 4.60 16.19 7.26
C VAL A 21 5.29 17.52 7.57
N VAL A 22 4.52 18.55 7.93
CA VAL A 22 5.06 19.86 8.35
C VAL A 22 5.59 19.85 9.78
N ASP A 23 5.21 18.83 10.57
CA ASP A 23 5.63 18.64 11.96
C ASP A 23 6.74 17.59 12.08
N LEU A 24 7.13 16.94 10.97
CA LEU A 24 8.21 15.95 10.91
C LEU A 24 9.56 16.64 10.69
N ASP A 25 10.63 16.03 11.20
CA ASP A 25 11.99 16.38 10.79
C ASP A 25 12.36 15.75 9.43
N GLY A 26 13.54 16.11 8.88
CA GLY A 26 14.01 15.62 7.59
C GLY A 26 13.98 14.09 7.45
N PRO A 27 14.64 13.34 8.34
CA PRO A 27 14.62 11.87 8.28
C PRO A 27 13.23 11.24 8.43
N GLN A 28 12.41 11.74 9.35
CA GLN A 28 11.04 11.24 9.55
C GLN A 28 10.17 11.51 8.30
N LEU A 29 10.34 12.67 7.68
CA LEU A 29 9.70 13.01 6.42
C LEU A 29 10.13 12.06 5.30
N GLU A 30 11.43 11.80 5.16
CA GLU A 30 11.95 10.89 4.14
C GLU A 30 11.38 9.47 4.31
N ALA A 31 11.34 8.96 5.55
CA ALA A 31 10.71 7.68 5.86
C ALA A 31 9.22 7.67 5.47
N TRP A 32 8.50 8.73 5.83
CA TRP A 32 7.07 8.86 5.52
C TRP A 32 6.82 8.92 4.00
N VAL A 33 7.61 9.73 3.26
CA VAL A 33 7.46 9.90 1.81
C VAL A 33 7.87 8.65 1.04
N SER A 34 8.87 7.90 1.52
CA SER A 34 9.20 6.59 0.95
C SER A 34 7.95 5.70 0.87
N GLY A 35 7.09 5.75 1.89
CA GLY A 35 5.86 4.97 1.94
C GLY A 35 4.81 5.30 0.88
N LEU A 36 4.97 6.41 0.15
CA LEU A 36 4.11 6.74 -0.99
C LEU A 36 4.52 6.04 -2.29
N PHE A 37 5.77 5.61 -2.42
CA PHE A 37 6.26 5.03 -3.68
C PHE A 37 5.55 3.74 -4.13
N PRO A 38 5.14 2.81 -3.24
CA PRO A 38 4.32 1.68 -3.66
C PRO A 38 3.01 2.12 -4.29
N VAL A 39 2.34 3.11 -3.70
CA VAL A 39 1.10 3.69 -4.24
C VAL A 39 1.37 4.34 -5.59
N PHE A 40 2.57 4.89 -5.78
CA PHE A 40 2.94 5.48 -7.05
C PHE A 40 3.20 4.48 -8.18
N ASP A 41 3.65 3.28 -7.82
CA ASP A 41 3.91 2.21 -8.77
C ASP A 41 2.62 1.51 -9.22
N THR A 42 1.55 1.61 -8.42
CA THR A 42 0.29 0.88 -8.65
C THR A 42 -0.90 1.75 -9.02
N ASP A 43 -1.10 2.88 -8.33
CA ASP A 43 -2.39 3.60 -8.33
C ASP A 43 -2.30 5.03 -8.88
N ILE A 44 -1.18 5.74 -8.66
CA ILE A 44 -1.01 7.15 -9.08
C ILE A 44 0.37 7.40 -9.67
N SER A 45 0.50 8.17 -10.75
CA SER A 45 1.82 8.65 -11.19
C SER A 45 2.46 9.63 -10.18
N ILE A 46 3.74 9.39 -9.83
CA ILE A 46 4.55 10.36 -9.07
C ILE A 46 4.45 11.76 -9.70
N GLY A 47 4.46 11.85 -11.03
CA GLY A 47 4.42 13.13 -11.72
C GLY A 47 3.12 13.90 -11.53
N ASP A 48 1.99 13.20 -11.45
CA ASP A 48 0.70 13.83 -11.18
C ASP A 48 0.61 14.28 -9.73
N PHE A 49 1.14 13.50 -8.78
CA PHE A 49 1.21 13.91 -7.38
C PHE A 49 2.14 15.12 -7.15
N VAL A 50 3.31 15.15 -7.80
CA VAL A 50 4.22 16.31 -7.78
C VAL A 50 3.52 17.55 -8.36
N THR A 51 2.81 17.39 -9.49
CA THR A 51 2.06 18.49 -10.11
C THR A 51 0.97 18.99 -9.16
N TYR A 52 0.19 18.09 -8.55
CA TYR A 52 -0.84 18.42 -7.58
C TYR A 52 -0.27 19.20 -6.37
N CYS A 53 0.86 18.74 -5.82
CA CYS A 53 1.54 19.42 -4.72
C CYS A 53 2.02 20.83 -5.11
N ALA A 54 2.53 21.00 -6.34
CA ALA A 54 3.00 22.28 -6.85
C ALA A 54 1.84 23.27 -7.07
N ASP A 55 0.71 22.78 -7.61
CA ASP A 55 -0.49 23.57 -7.85
C ASP A 55 -1.16 24.03 -6.54
N ALA A 56 -1.05 23.25 -5.47
CA ALA A 56 -1.56 23.62 -4.16
C ALA A 56 -0.84 24.85 -3.55
N ARG A 57 0.41 25.14 -3.97
CA ARG A 57 1.20 26.32 -3.55
C ARG A 57 1.28 26.50 -2.03
N THR A 58 1.51 25.42 -1.30
CA THR A 58 1.68 25.44 0.16
C THR A 58 3.08 24.99 0.56
N GLY A 59 3.50 25.31 1.80
CA GLY A 59 4.72 24.76 2.37
C GLY A 59 4.71 23.23 2.49
N ARG A 60 3.54 22.63 2.79
CA ARG A 60 3.35 21.18 2.77
C ARG A 60 3.68 20.58 1.40
N GLY A 61 3.12 21.15 0.33
CA GLY A 61 3.41 20.71 -1.03
C GLY A 61 4.88 20.84 -1.40
N ALA A 62 5.53 21.95 -1.01
CA ALA A 62 6.96 22.15 -1.27
C ALA A 62 7.84 21.12 -0.53
N VAL A 63 7.54 20.83 0.73
CA VAL A 63 8.26 19.84 1.55
C VAL A 63 8.13 18.43 0.96
N LEU A 64 6.93 18.03 0.53
CA LEU A 64 6.71 16.74 -0.14
C LEU A 64 7.51 16.63 -1.44
N ILE A 65 7.50 17.66 -2.28
CA ILE A 65 8.26 17.70 -3.53
C ILE A 65 9.77 17.61 -3.25
N ALA A 66 10.27 18.33 -2.22
CA ALA A 66 11.68 18.29 -1.84
C ALA A 66 12.12 16.89 -1.38
N ALA A 67 11.30 16.20 -0.58
CA ALA A 67 11.57 14.84 -0.15
C ALA A 67 11.54 13.83 -1.31
N ILE A 68 10.58 13.95 -2.24
CA ILE A 68 10.56 13.12 -3.46
C ILE A 68 11.81 13.36 -4.30
N ALA A 69 12.21 14.63 -4.48
CA ALA A 69 13.42 14.98 -5.22
C ALA A 69 14.68 14.35 -4.61
N GLU A 70 14.78 14.34 -3.28
CA GLU A 70 15.90 13.75 -2.55
C GLU A 70 15.90 12.21 -2.62
N LEU A 71 14.76 11.58 -2.36
CA LEU A 71 14.65 10.11 -2.35
C LEU A 71 14.85 9.50 -3.73
N SER A 72 14.48 10.21 -4.80
CA SER A 72 14.70 9.75 -6.17
C SER A 72 16.08 10.12 -6.74
N ASP A 73 16.87 10.96 -6.06
CA ASP A 73 18.15 11.41 -6.59
C ASP A 73 19.14 10.25 -6.77
N GLY A 74 19.69 10.12 -7.98
CA GLY A 74 20.59 9.03 -8.36
C GLY A 74 19.90 7.66 -8.54
N LEU A 75 18.65 7.50 -8.09
CA LEU A 75 17.85 6.28 -8.27
C LEU A 75 16.94 6.37 -9.49
N ASP A 76 16.29 7.51 -9.68
CA ASP A 76 15.42 7.86 -10.79
C ASP A 76 15.61 9.33 -11.17
N VAL A 77 16.40 9.54 -12.23
CA VAL A 77 16.74 10.88 -12.73
C VAL A 77 15.50 11.61 -13.25
N ALA A 78 14.56 10.90 -13.89
CA ALA A 78 13.38 11.55 -14.46
C ALA A 78 12.46 12.09 -13.35
N THR A 79 12.22 11.28 -12.32
CA THR A 79 11.41 11.69 -11.16
C THR A 79 12.08 12.81 -10.37
N SER A 80 13.38 12.69 -10.09
CA SER A 80 14.10 13.73 -9.33
C SER A 80 14.17 15.06 -10.08
N ASP A 81 14.39 15.06 -11.40
CA ASP A 81 14.37 16.28 -12.22
C ASP A 81 12.98 16.91 -12.29
N LEU A 82 11.92 16.10 -12.43
CA LEU A 82 10.54 16.61 -12.40
C LEU A 82 10.22 17.30 -11.07
N ALA A 83 10.56 16.66 -9.95
CA ALA A 83 10.34 17.21 -8.63
C ALA A 83 11.12 18.52 -8.43
N ARG A 84 12.42 18.56 -8.76
CA ARG A 84 13.25 19.77 -8.67
C ARG A 84 12.71 20.93 -9.50
N ASN A 85 12.26 20.65 -10.73
CA ASN A 85 11.73 21.68 -11.63
C ASN A 85 10.36 22.22 -11.17
N SER A 86 9.61 21.44 -10.38
CA SER A 86 8.29 21.80 -9.86
C SER A 86 8.34 22.47 -8.49
N LEU A 87 9.47 22.32 -7.77
CA LEU A 87 9.68 22.89 -6.44
C LEU A 87 9.77 24.41 -6.49
N ASN A 88 8.98 25.09 -5.65
CA ASN A 88 9.18 26.51 -5.35
C ASN A 88 9.95 26.65 -4.02
N PRO A 89 11.24 27.02 -4.04
CA PRO A 89 12.05 27.13 -2.83
C PRO A 89 11.56 28.19 -1.84
N GLU A 90 10.82 29.22 -2.30
CA GLU A 90 10.30 30.27 -1.43
C GLU A 90 9.21 29.78 -0.45
N LEU A 91 8.65 28.60 -0.71
CA LEU A 91 7.63 27.97 0.13
C LEU A 91 8.23 26.99 1.15
N LEU A 92 9.52 26.67 1.06
CA LEU A 92 10.16 25.74 1.98
C LEU A 92 10.34 26.39 3.36
N PRO A 93 9.99 25.68 4.45
CA PRO A 93 10.34 26.11 5.79
C PRO A 93 11.85 25.98 6.03
N ASP A 94 12.41 26.78 6.94
CA ASP A 94 13.86 26.80 7.21
C ASP A 94 14.44 25.43 7.58
N TRP A 95 13.66 24.60 8.28
CA TRP A 95 14.07 23.25 8.69
C TRP A 95 14.22 22.28 7.49
N ALA A 96 13.63 22.58 6.34
CA ALA A 96 13.68 21.71 5.15
C ALA A 96 15.12 21.50 4.63
N ALA A 97 16.09 22.32 5.08
CA ALA A 97 17.51 22.07 4.85
C ALA A 97 18.01 20.73 5.46
N ALA A 98 17.28 20.17 6.43
CA ALA A 98 17.60 18.86 7.03
C ALA A 98 17.19 17.66 6.14
N ILE A 99 16.41 17.88 5.07
CA ILE A 99 16.04 16.83 4.13
C ILE A 99 17.32 16.36 3.41
N GLY A 100 17.55 15.06 3.41
CA GLY A 100 18.73 14.42 2.83
C GLY A 100 19.93 14.32 3.76
N THR A 101 19.86 14.90 4.96
CA THR A 101 21.00 14.98 5.90
C THR A 101 21.13 13.76 6.82
N SER A 102 20.33 12.72 6.59
CA SER A 102 20.42 11.46 7.34
C SER A 102 21.71 10.72 7.00
N GLU A 103 22.64 10.62 7.96
CA GLU A 103 23.90 9.89 7.89
C GLU A 103 23.86 8.62 8.73
N LEU A 104 24.49 7.55 8.24
CA LEU A 104 24.66 6.31 8.98
C LEU A 104 25.70 6.50 10.07
N THR A 105 25.31 6.37 11.34
CA THR A 105 26.19 6.64 12.48
C THR A 105 26.40 5.44 13.40
N GLY A 106 25.66 4.35 13.22
CA GLY A 106 25.85 3.13 14.00
C GLY A 106 25.19 1.91 13.37
N ALA A 107 25.69 0.72 13.71
CA ALA A 107 25.13 -0.53 13.26
C ALA A 107 25.20 -1.63 14.33
N TRP A 108 24.20 -2.51 14.33
CA TRP A 108 24.12 -3.64 15.26
C TRP A 108 23.60 -4.88 14.55
N THR A 109 24.08 -6.05 14.96
CA THR A 109 23.42 -7.32 14.69
C THR A 109 22.56 -7.70 15.89
N VAL A 110 21.30 -8.02 15.64
CA VAL A 110 20.38 -8.63 16.60
C VAL A 110 20.18 -10.08 16.20
N THR A 111 20.47 -11.02 17.10
CA THR A 111 20.24 -12.45 16.88
C THR A 111 19.23 -12.96 17.89
N ALA A 112 18.10 -13.45 17.40
CA ALA A 112 17.04 -14.05 18.20
C ALA A 112 16.84 -15.52 17.79
N PRO A 113 16.12 -16.34 18.57
CA PRO A 113 15.87 -17.75 18.23
C PRO A 113 15.08 -17.98 16.93
N PHE A 114 14.45 -16.92 16.41
CA PHE A 114 13.56 -16.93 15.26
C PHE A 114 14.12 -16.14 14.07
N GLY A 115 15.33 -15.57 14.17
CA GLY A 115 15.91 -14.83 13.05
C GLY A 115 17.13 -13.99 13.42
N ARG A 116 17.73 -13.39 12.39
CA ARG A 116 18.84 -12.44 12.51
C ARG A 116 18.48 -11.15 11.80
N SER A 117 18.72 -10.03 12.46
CA SER A 117 18.49 -8.70 11.87
C SER A 117 19.75 -7.86 11.94
N ILE A 118 19.93 -6.98 10.96
CA ILE A 118 20.88 -5.89 10.98
C ILE A 118 20.10 -4.61 11.25
N VAL A 119 20.54 -3.85 12.24
CA VAL A 119 19.98 -2.54 12.58
C VAL A 119 20.97 -1.48 12.13
N LEU A 120 20.55 -0.59 11.24
CA LEU A 120 21.33 0.55 10.78
C LEU A 120 20.73 1.82 11.40
N GLY A 121 21.49 2.53 12.24
CA GLY A 121 21.05 3.73 12.93
C GLY A 121 21.51 5.01 12.23
N PHE A 122 20.59 5.95 12.04
CA PHE A 122 20.84 7.18 11.30
C PHE A 122 20.60 8.44 12.13
N ASN A 123 21.41 9.47 11.88
CA ASN A 123 21.37 10.79 12.51
C ASN A 123 21.35 11.91 11.48
N ALA A 124 20.82 13.08 11.86
CA ALA A 124 20.94 14.29 11.07
C ALA A 124 22.31 14.97 11.34
N VAL A 125 22.98 15.47 10.29
CA VAL A 125 24.32 16.09 10.36
C VAL A 125 24.44 17.21 11.40
N ASP A 126 23.38 17.99 11.62
CA ASP A 126 23.43 19.21 12.45
C ASP A 126 23.10 18.99 13.94
N ILE A 127 22.98 17.73 14.40
CA ILE A 127 22.79 17.42 15.83
C ILE A 127 24.12 16.96 16.43
N ILE A 128 25.14 17.82 16.33
CA ILE A 128 26.35 17.72 17.14
C ILE A 128 26.61 19.09 17.76
N GLU A 129 25.90 19.36 18.85
CA GLU A 129 26.38 19.98 20.10
C GLU A 129 25.14 20.42 20.91
N PRO A 130 24.92 19.91 22.14
CA PRO A 130 24.05 20.62 23.07
C PRO A 130 24.67 21.99 23.23
N THR A 131 23.91 23.04 22.90
CA THR A 131 24.38 24.41 23.05
C THR A 131 24.74 24.59 24.52
N ILE A 132 26.03 24.52 24.84
CA ILE A 132 26.53 24.88 26.16
C ILE A 132 26.15 26.34 26.30
N ALA A 133 25.04 26.60 26.98
CA ALA A 133 24.70 27.92 27.46
C ALA A 133 25.92 28.37 28.26
N LYS A 134 26.73 29.25 27.67
CA LYS A 134 27.84 29.88 28.36
C LYS A 134 27.25 30.47 29.63
N SER A 135 27.57 29.85 30.75
CA SER A 135 27.25 30.36 32.07
C SER A 135 27.77 31.79 32.12
N SER A 136 26.83 32.73 32.23
CA SER A 136 27.17 34.07 32.68
C SER A 136 27.78 33.90 34.07
N GLU A 137 29.04 34.30 34.21
CA GLU A 137 29.70 34.55 35.48
C GLU A 137 28.82 35.53 36.28
N ASP A 138 27.89 35.04 37.10
CA ASP A 138 27.26 35.74 38.23
C ASP A 138 26.10 34.91 38.77
N ALA A 139 26.41 33.84 39.53
CA ALA A 139 25.45 33.24 40.45
C ALA A 139 26.19 32.76 41.70
N THR A 140 26.22 33.62 42.71
CA THR A 140 26.73 33.32 44.05
C THR A 140 25.71 32.48 44.83
N GLY A 141 26.12 31.27 45.22
CA GLY A 141 25.62 30.57 46.41
C GLY A 141 24.32 29.76 46.24
N GLU A 142 24.40 28.49 46.67
CA GLU A 142 23.31 27.53 46.94
C GLU A 142 22.75 26.64 45.80
N ASP A 143 23.31 26.65 44.59
CA ASP A 143 22.94 25.69 43.51
C ASP A 143 24.07 24.69 43.15
N ALA A 144 24.87 24.27 44.14
CA ALA A 144 26.05 23.41 43.92
C ALA A 144 25.79 21.89 44.12
N GLU A 145 24.53 21.44 44.08
CA GLU A 145 24.17 20.00 44.17
C GLU A 145 23.46 19.46 42.91
N ARG A 146 23.72 20.05 41.74
CA ARG A 146 23.29 19.48 40.47
C ARG A 146 24.42 19.47 39.44
N VAL A 147 25.54 18.86 39.83
CA VAL A 147 26.66 18.56 38.93
C VAL A 147 27.09 17.12 39.20
N GLU A 148 26.22 16.16 38.91
CA GLU A 148 26.59 14.77 38.61
C GLU A 148 25.60 14.25 37.54
N GLU A 149 26.14 13.45 36.61
CA GLU A 149 25.51 12.86 35.41
C GLU A 149 25.52 13.74 34.15
N ALA A 150 26.71 13.91 33.59
CA ALA A 150 26.93 14.27 32.19
C ALA A 150 27.68 13.12 31.50
N ASP A 151 27.12 11.90 31.54
CA ASP A 151 27.74 10.70 30.97
C ASP A 151 26.79 9.76 30.19
N ASP A 152 25.52 10.10 29.91
CA ASP A 152 24.54 9.15 29.33
C ASP A 152 23.60 9.69 28.22
N GLU A 153 24.08 10.46 27.24
CA GLU A 153 23.26 10.77 26.03
C GLU A 153 24.01 10.49 24.72
N ILE A 154 24.32 9.21 24.48
CA ILE A 154 24.28 8.63 23.12
C ILE A 154 22.80 8.25 22.86
N THR A 155 21.90 9.23 22.80
CA THR A 155 20.43 9.04 22.70
C THR A 155 19.82 9.60 21.43
N ASP A 156 20.59 10.24 20.54
CA ASP A 156 20.02 11.08 19.47
C ASP A 156 19.77 10.37 18.12
N LEU A 157 19.84 9.03 18.06
CA LEU A 157 19.48 8.28 16.84
C LEU A 157 17.97 8.37 16.61
N ARG A 158 17.54 9.14 15.59
CA ARG A 158 16.11 9.44 15.39
C ARG A 158 15.32 8.34 14.68
N HIS A 159 16.00 7.53 13.89
CA HIS A 159 15.39 6.42 13.15
C HIS A 159 16.44 5.36 12.82
N SER A 160 15.93 4.17 12.51
CA SER A 160 16.76 3.05 12.11
C SER A 160 16.10 2.23 11.01
N ILE A 161 16.92 1.53 10.25
CA ILE A 161 16.48 0.51 9.31
C ILE A 161 16.73 -0.84 9.98
N LEU A 162 15.66 -1.64 10.09
CA LEU A 162 15.73 -3.05 10.45
C LEU A 162 15.74 -3.87 9.16
N VAL A 163 16.82 -4.60 8.94
CA VAL A 163 16.97 -5.53 7.81
C VAL A 163 16.95 -6.94 8.36
N GLU A 164 15.86 -7.68 8.14
CA GLU A 164 15.75 -9.07 8.57
C GLU A 164 16.32 -10.00 7.52
N LEU A 165 17.15 -10.93 7.97
CA LEU A 165 17.86 -11.89 7.14
C LEU A 165 17.40 -13.30 7.46
N GLY A 166 17.08 -14.05 6.41
CA GLY A 166 16.78 -15.47 6.51
C GLY A 166 18.01 -16.32 6.82
N ASP A 167 17.76 -17.61 7.06
CA ASP A 167 18.82 -18.60 7.33
C ASP A 167 19.80 -18.76 6.16
N ASP A 168 19.38 -18.43 4.94
CA ASP A 168 20.19 -18.42 3.72
C ASP A 168 20.96 -17.11 3.50
N GLY A 169 20.74 -16.10 4.36
CA GLY A 169 21.33 -14.77 4.27
C GLY A 169 20.63 -13.83 3.29
N CYS A 170 19.49 -14.22 2.73
CA CYS A 170 18.68 -13.36 1.88
C CYS A 170 17.82 -12.39 2.72
N LEU A 171 17.42 -11.28 2.11
CA LEU A 171 16.45 -10.34 2.70
C LEU A 171 15.08 -11.02 2.88
N GLU A 172 14.55 -11.00 4.10
CA GLU A 172 13.19 -11.47 4.43
C GLU A 172 12.23 -10.32 4.76
N ASP A 173 12.72 -9.28 5.42
CA ASP A 173 11.92 -8.08 5.74
C ASP A 173 12.78 -6.82 5.84
N LEU A 174 12.13 -5.67 5.64
CA LEU A 174 12.71 -4.35 5.65
C LEU A 174 11.77 -3.34 6.32
N GLN A 175 12.13 -2.93 7.53
CA GLN A 175 11.32 -2.03 8.33
C GLN A 175 12.06 -0.74 8.67
N LEU A 176 11.36 0.39 8.57
CA LEU A 176 11.78 1.63 9.22
C LEU A 176 11.25 1.65 10.63
N ALA A 177 12.14 1.90 11.58
CA ALA A 177 11.81 1.96 12.98
C ALA A 177 12.32 3.27 13.59
N GLY A 178 11.85 3.57 14.79
CA GLY A 178 12.27 4.75 15.55
C GLY A 178 13.72 4.64 16.04
N ALA A 179 14.00 5.25 17.19
CA ALA A 179 15.33 5.26 17.75
C ALA A 179 15.86 3.83 17.95
N PRO A 180 17.02 3.47 17.37
CA PRO A 180 17.59 2.14 17.49
C PRO A 180 17.88 1.78 18.94
N MET A 181 18.26 2.74 19.80
CA MET A 181 18.60 2.44 21.19
C MET A 181 17.40 1.90 21.97
N ASP A 182 16.20 2.46 21.77
CA ASP A 182 14.97 1.95 22.39
C ASP A 182 14.70 0.50 21.98
N LEU A 183 14.83 0.19 20.68
CA LEU A 183 14.65 -1.15 20.13
C LEU A 183 15.69 -2.14 20.68
N LEU A 184 16.95 -1.70 20.76
CA LEU A 184 18.06 -2.52 21.22
C LEU A 184 17.98 -2.77 22.74
N GLU A 185 17.50 -1.79 23.52
CA GLU A 185 17.23 -1.95 24.95
C GLU A 185 16.06 -2.90 25.21
N GLU A 186 14.96 -2.77 24.47
CA GLU A 186 13.84 -3.71 24.52
C GLU A 186 14.32 -5.14 24.18
N ALA A 187 15.11 -5.28 23.12
CA ALA A 187 15.70 -6.55 22.71
C ALA A 187 16.60 -7.16 23.80
N LYS A 188 17.47 -6.36 24.44
CA LYS A 188 18.32 -6.80 25.56
C LYS A 188 17.49 -7.21 26.79
N SER A 189 16.37 -6.53 27.03
CA SER A 189 15.48 -6.83 28.16
C SER A 189 14.63 -8.10 27.97
N SER A 190 14.51 -8.59 26.74
CA SER A 190 13.73 -9.79 26.36
C SER A 190 14.36 -11.13 26.79
N GLY A 191 15.51 -11.08 27.48
CA GLY A 191 16.18 -12.21 28.14
C GLY A 191 17.38 -12.77 27.37
N ASP A 192 18.11 -13.72 27.98
CA ASP A 192 19.40 -14.28 27.51
C ASP A 192 19.39 -14.92 26.10
N ARG A 193 18.22 -15.03 25.47
CA ARG A 193 18.04 -15.64 24.14
C ARG A 193 18.20 -14.66 22.99
N VAL A 194 18.17 -13.35 23.26
CA VAL A 194 18.41 -12.30 22.27
C VAL A 194 19.79 -11.72 22.48
N ARG A 195 20.61 -11.73 21.43
CA ARG A 195 21.98 -11.20 21.48
C ARG A 195 22.08 -9.98 20.57
N VAL A 196 22.42 -8.85 21.17
CA VAL A 196 22.71 -7.60 20.46
C VAL A 196 24.22 -7.39 20.44
N VAL A 197 24.79 -7.18 19.26
CA VAL A 197 26.24 -6.96 19.07
C VAL A 197 26.43 -5.78 18.15
N GLU A 198 27.20 -4.79 18.59
CA GLU A 198 27.63 -3.66 17.76
C GLU A 198 28.53 -4.17 16.61
N MET A 199 28.35 -3.57 15.45
CA MET A 199 29.03 -3.95 14.21
C MET A 199 29.58 -2.70 13.53
N ASP A 200 30.70 -2.83 12.84
CA ASP A 200 31.25 -1.77 12.01
C ASP A 200 30.24 -1.40 10.90
N THR A 201 30.08 -0.09 10.63
CA THR A 201 29.09 0.40 9.67
C THR A 201 29.38 -0.06 8.24
N ASP A 202 30.66 -0.20 7.85
CA ASP A 202 31.03 -0.66 6.51
C ASP A 202 30.73 -2.16 6.36
N ASP A 203 31.01 -2.95 7.41
CA ASP A 203 30.65 -4.38 7.44
C ASP A 203 29.13 -4.57 7.40
N ALA A 204 28.37 -3.70 8.08
CA ALA A 204 26.92 -3.71 8.07
C ALA A 204 26.34 -3.42 6.69
N LEU A 205 26.84 -2.36 6.04
CA LEU A 205 26.45 -2.00 4.68
C LEU A 205 26.78 -3.12 3.69
N ALA A 206 27.99 -3.69 3.78
CA ALA A 206 28.39 -4.81 2.93
C ALA A 206 27.48 -6.03 3.10
N ALA A 207 27.05 -6.32 4.33
CA ALA A 207 26.11 -7.42 4.59
C ALA A 207 24.71 -7.14 4.02
N VAL A 208 24.19 -5.91 4.13
CA VAL A 208 22.91 -5.53 3.54
C VAL A 208 22.97 -5.57 2.01
N VAL A 209 24.04 -5.05 1.41
CA VAL A 209 24.26 -5.11 -0.05
C VAL A 209 24.34 -6.56 -0.54
N ALA A 210 24.99 -7.45 0.21
CA ALA A 210 25.10 -8.86 -0.15
C ALA A 210 23.77 -9.61 -0.01
N ALA A 211 22.92 -9.23 0.94
CA ALA A 211 21.59 -9.79 1.13
C ALA A 211 20.56 -9.23 0.14
N TRP A 212 20.84 -8.07 -0.47
CA TRP A 212 19.91 -7.38 -1.35
C TRP A 212 19.70 -8.16 -2.67
N PRO A 213 18.46 -8.34 -3.13
CA PRO A 213 18.17 -9.03 -4.38
C PRO A 213 18.84 -8.37 -5.58
N GLY A 214 19.31 -9.21 -6.52
CA GLY A 214 19.90 -8.75 -7.76
C GLY A 214 18.88 -8.10 -8.69
N GLU A 215 19.38 -7.36 -9.68
CA GLU A 215 18.53 -6.76 -10.72
C GLU A 215 17.71 -7.85 -11.46
N GLY A 216 16.39 -7.64 -11.54
CA GLY A 216 15.46 -8.59 -12.16
C GLY A 216 15.12 -9.82 -11.30
N SER A 217 15.62 -9.90 -10.06
CA SER A 217 15.16 -10.90 -9.11
C SER A 217 13.77 -10.55 -8.60
N VAL A 218 12.85 -11.49 -8.73
CA VAL A 218 11.54 -11.44 -8.08
C VAL A 218 11.69 -12.08 -6.70
N VAL A 219 11.44 -11.32 -5.65
CA VAL A 219 11.45 -11.84 -4.27
C VAL A 219 10.08 -12.38 -3.88
N PRO A 220 10.03 -13.42 -3.01
CA PRO A 220 8.79 -13.78 -2.33
C PRO A 220 8.22 -12.57 -1.56
N GLU A 221 6.97 -12.68 -1.12
CA GLU A 221 6.34 -11.65 -0.29
C GLU A 221 7.24 -11.35 0.92
N LEU A 222 7.79 -10.13 0.94
CA LEU A 222 8.56 -9.62 2.07
C LEU A 222 7.59 -9.12 3.14
N GLY A 223 8.08 -8.95 4.37
CA GLY A 223 7.25 -8.43 5.45
C GLY A 223 6.59 -7.08 5.13
N PRO A 224 5.47 -6.77 5.82
CA PRO A 224 4.64 -5.62 5.52
C PRO A 224 5.44 -4.33 5.62
N GLY A 225 5.41 -3.53 4.55
CA GLY A 225 6.12 -2.25 4.47
C GLY A 225 7.48 -2.32 3.77
N SER A 226 7.99 -3.49 3.38
CA SER A 226 9.24 -3.61 2.63
C SER A 226 9.22 -2.80 1.32
N ALA A 227 8.13 -2.87 0.56
CA ALA A 227 7.94 -2.04 -0.63
C ALA A 227 7.89 -0.54 -0.31
N ALA A 228 7.25 -0.17 0.81
CA ALA A 228 7.10 1.20 1.29
C ALA A 228 8.44 1.81 1.76
N ASN A 229 9.35 0.99 2.26
CA ASN A 229 10.58 1.45 2.88
C ASN A 229 11.79 1.43 1.93
N GLN A 230 11.68 0.74 0.79
CA GLN A 230 12.84 0.48 -0.07
C GLN A 230 13.47 1.76 -0.64
N GLN A 231 12.70 2.81 -0.95
CA GLN A 231 13.27 4.00 -1.58
C GLN A 231 14.16 4.76 -0.62
N PHE A 232 13.71 4.91 0.62
CA PHE A 232 14.54 5.42 1.71
C PHE A 232 15.86 4.63 1.81
N VAL A 233 15.74 3.31 1.92
CA VAL A 233 16.90 2.42 2.14
C VAL A 233 17.88 2.47 0.98
N ARG A 234 17.38 2.40 -0.26
CA ARG A 234 18.18 2.50 -1.49
C ARG A 234 18.90 3.84 -1.56
N ARG A 235 18.23 4.94 -1.22
CA ARG A 235 18.85 6.28 -1.21
C ARG A 235 19.93 6.39 -0.14
N ARG A 236 19.66 5.94 1.09
CA ARG A 236 20.63 6.00 2.19
C ARG A 236 21.84 5.10 1.95
N ILE A 237 21.67 3.93 1.35
CA ILE A 237 22.78 3.05 0.99
C ILE A 237 23.60 3.63 -0.18
N LEU A 238 22.95 4.24 -1.17
CA LEU A 238 23.67 4.95 -2.24
C LEU A 238 24.55 6.07 -1.67
N VAL A 239 24.02 6.88 -0.75
CA VAL A 239 24.78 7.97 -0.12
C VAL A 239 25.91 7.44 0.77
N ALA A 240 25.64 6.41 1.59
CA ALA A 240 26.62 5.90 2.55
C ALA A 240 27.71 5.01 1.93
N ALA A 241 27.39 4.25 0.87
CA ALA A 241 28.27 3.22 0.31
C ALA A 241 28.63 3.43 -1.17
N ASP A 242 28.11 4.48 -1.83
CA ASP A 242 28.20 4.68 -3.29
C ASP A 242 27.74 3.45 -4.10
N GLN A 243 26.76 2.71 -3.53
CA GLN A 243 26.25 1.47 -4.10
C GLN A 243 24.78 1.62 -4.50
N LEU A 244 24.51 1.49 -5.79
CA LEU A 244 23.15 1.49 -6.31
C LEU A 244 22.50 0.11 -6.12
N LEU A 245 21.47 0.06 -5.28
CA LEU A 245 20.65 -1.13 -5.09
C LEU A 245 19.50 -1.19 -6.10
N ALA A 246 19.25 -2.38 -6.65
CA ALA A 246 18.13 -2.62 -7.55
C ALA A 246 16.79 -2.41 -6.82
N PRO A 247 15.73 -1.92 -7.50
CA PRO A 247 14.38 -1.93 -6.94
C PRO A 247 13.95 -3.36 -6.59
N LEU A 248 13.32 -3.54 -5.43
CA LEU A 248 12.70 -4.80 -5.04
C LEU A 248 11.46 -5.02 -5.91
N GLN A 249 11.46 -6.12 -6.66
CA GLN A 249 10.28 -6.59 -7.35
C GLN A 249 9.66 -7.72 -6.53
N VAL A 250 8.57 -7.41 -5.84
CA VAL A 250 7.77 -8.42 -5.15
C VAL A 250 7.03 -9.22 -6.21
N ALA A 251 6.98 -10.55 -6.07
CA ALA A 251 6.15 -11.38 -6.92
C ALA A 251 4.72 -10.83 -6.96
N GLU A 252 4.11 -10.76 -8.14
CA GLU A 252 2.67 -10.52 -8.24
C GLU A 252 1.98 -11.53 -7.31
N LEU A 253 1.26 -11.01 -6.30
CA LEU A 253 0.45 -11.84 -5.43
C LEU A 253 -0.50 -12.62 -6.33
N GLU A 254 -0.45 -13.94 -6.24
CA GLU A 254 -1.43 -14.79 -6.90
C GLU A 254 -2.82 -14.31 -6.47
N ILE A 255 -3.65 -13.93 -7.43
CA ILE A 255 -4.99 -13.40 -7.17
C ILE A 255 -5.74 -14.47 -6.37
N ASP A 256 -6.01 -14.21 -5.09
CA ASP A 256 -6.74 -15.15 -4.25
C ASP A 256 -8.23 -15.10 -4.56
N VAL A 257 -8.59 -15.73 -5.68
CA VAL A 257 -9.98 -15.95 -6.09
C VAL A 257 -10.76 -16.76 -5.06
N ARG A 258 -10.09 -17.46 -4.13
CA ARG A 258 -10.73 -18.22 -3.05
C ARG A 258 -11.07 -17.36 -1.85
N ARG A 259 -10.59 -16.12 -1.78
CA ARG A 259 -10.94 -15.14 -0.74
C ARG A 259 -10.70 -15.69 0.67
N GLY A 260 -9.55 -16.34 0.87
CA GLY A 260 -9.15 -16.98 2.12
C GLY A 260 -9.79 -18.32 2.43
N LEU A 261 -10.64 -18.87 1.54
CA LEU A 261 -11.22 -20.21 1.71
C LEU A 261 -10.24 -21.31 1.27
N ASP A 262 -10.30 -22.45 1.94
CA ASP A 262 -9.65 -23.67 1.45
C ASP A 262 -10.40 -24.24 0.23
N ASP A 263 -9.80 -25.20 -0.49
CA ASP A 263 -10.39 -25.77 -1.71
C ASP A 263 -11.80 -26.31 -1.49
N ARG A 264 -12.05 -26.89 -0.31
CA ARG A 264 -13.35 -27.46 0.03
C ARG A 264 -14.37 -26.35 0.30
N GLY A 265 -14.01 -25.34 1.08
CA GLY A 265 -14.84 -24.19 1.40
C GLY A 265 -15.21 -23.41 0.15
N PHE A 266 -14.24 -23.19 -0.74
CA PHE A 266 -14.46 -22.56 -2.04
C PHE A 266 -15.45 -23.36 -2.90
N ALA A 267 -15.25 -24.68 -3.04
CA ALA A 267 -16.16 -25.55 -3.79
C ALA A 267 -17.57 -25.62 -3.18
N ASP A 268 -17.67 -25.62 -1.84
CA ASP A 268 -18.96 -25.64 -1.13
C ASP A 268 -19.69 -24.29 -1.28
N ALA A 269 -18.98 -23.16 -1.23
CA ALA A 269 -19.53 -21.81 -1.47
C ALA A 269 -20.06 -21.66 -2.91
N ASN A 270 -19.27 -22.07 -3.91
CA ASN A 270 -19.69 -22.08 -5.31
C ASN A 270 -20.93 -22.96 -5.54
N ARG A 271 -20.96 -24.16 -4.96
CA ARG A 271 -22.12 -25.06 -5.05
C ARG A 271 -23.36 -24.45 -4.38
N ALA A 272 -23.19 -23.81 -3.22
CA ALA A 272 -24.28 -23.17 -2.49
C ALA A 272 -24.85 -21.98 -3.28
N ALA A 273 -24.00 -21.11 -3.83
CA ALA A 273 -24.41 -19.97 -4.63
C ALA A 273 -25.19 -20.42 -5.88
N LEU A 274 -24.66 -21.38 -6.63
CA LEU A 274 -25.32 -21.95 -7.81
C LEU A 274 -26.66 -22.61 -7.47
N SER A 275 -26.72 -23.46 -6.45
CA SER A 275 -27.94 -24.13 -6.02
C SER A 275 -29.01 -23.12 -5.56
N THR A 276 -28.59 -22.04 -4.90
CA THR A 276 -29.49 -21.00 -4.41
C THR A 276 -30.05 -20.18 -5.55
N MET A 277 -29.21 -19.75 -6.50
CA MET A 277 -29.65 -19.06 -7.71
C MET A 277 -30.67 -19.91 -8.50
N GLN A 278 -30.36 -21.19 -8.74
CA GLN A 278 -31.26 -22.11 -9.42
C GLN A 278 -32.62 -22.24 -8.72
N SER A 279 -32.63 -22.26 -7.39
CA SER A 279 -33.86 -22.32 -6.60
C SER A 279 -34.65 -21.01 -6.65
N ALA A 280 -33.96 -19.87 -6.71
CA ALA A 280 -34.54 -18.53 -6.61
C ALA A 280 -35.20 -18.04 -7.90
N VAL A 281 -34.59 -18.36 -9.06
CA VAL A 281 -35.00 -17.84 -10.38
C VAL A 281 -35.23 -18.93 -11.42
N GLY A 282 -34.98 -20.21 -11.09
CA GLY A 282 -35.11 -21.32 -12.01
C GLY A 282 -33.96 -21.42 -13.02
N PHE A 283 -34.14 -22.31 -13.99
CA PHE A 283 -33.27 -22.43 -15.16
C PHE A 283 -33.77 -21.50 -16.27
N PRO A 284 -32.87 -20.83 -17.00
CA PRO A 284 -33.22 -20.09 -18.20
C PRO A 284 -33.79 -21.04 -19.27
N ASP A 285 -34.62 -20.51 -20.16
CA ASP A 285 -35.07 -21.27 -21.33
C ASP A 285 -33.92 -21.47 -22.35
N GLU A 286 -34.09 -22.45 -23.24
CA GLU A 286 -33.08 -22.79 -24.25
C GLU A 286 -32.74 -21.59 -25.14
N ASP A 287 -33.73 -20.75 -25.44
CA ASP A 287 -33.55 -19.53 -26.24
C ASP A 287 -32.65 -18.52 -25.53
N THR A 288 -32.83 -18.28 -24.22
CA THR A 288 -31.99 -17.37 -23.43
C THR A 288 -30.55 -17.88 -23.39
N THR A 289 -30.35 -19.18 -23.14
CA THR A 289 -29.00 -19.75 -23.10
C THR A 289 -28.29 -19.73 -24.46
N SER A 290 -29.02 -19.96 -25.54
CA SER A 290 -28.45 -20.00 -26.90
C SER A 290 -28.13 -18.61 -27.44
N ASN A 291 -28.81 -17.58 -26.94
CA ASN A 291 -28.61 -16.19 -27.35
C ASN A 291 -27.66 -15.42 -26.43
N ALA A 292 -27.24 -15.99 -25.29
CA ALA A 292 -26.25 -15.40 -24.40
C ALA A 292 -24.90 -15.21 -25.12
N PRO A 293 -24.45 -13.98 -25.38
CA PRO A 293 -23.20 -13.80 -26.12
C PRO A 293 -22.00 -14.21 -25.27
N ASP A 294 -21.15 -15.10 -25.81
CA ASP A 294 -20.01 -15.67 -25.07
C ASP A 294 -19.10 -14.60 -24.46
N ALA A 295 -18.87 -13.49 -25.17
CA ALA A 295 -18.06 -12.37 -24.68
C ALA A 295 -18.66 -11.75 -23.40
N LEU A 296 -19.97 -11.52 -23.37
CA LEU A 296 -20.65 -10.96 -22.20
C LEU A 296 -20.71 -11.96 -21.05
N VAL A 297 -20.86 -13.26 -21.36
CA VAL A 297 -20.74 -14.33 -20.37
C VAL A 297 -19.35 -14.30 -19.73
N GLN A 298 -18.28 -14.07 -20.51
CA GLN A 298 -16.93 -13.93 -19.95
C GLN A 298 -16.77 -12.65 -19.12
N SER A 299 -17.37 -11.52 -19.52
CA SER A 299 -17.37 -10.31 -18.69
C SER A 299 -17.97 -10.55 -17.31
N TRP A 300 -19.11 -11.24 -17.23
CA TRP A 300 -19.71 -11.64 -15.95
C TRP A 300 -18.82 -12.58 -15.13
N VAL A 301 -18.19 -13.57 -15.77
CA VAL A 301 -17.25 -14.46 -15.08
C VAL A 301 -16.10 -13.66 -14.48
N SER A 302 -15.49 -12.79 -15.28
CA SER A 302 -14.35 -11.97 -14.90
C SER A 302 -14.63 -11.05 -13.70
N VAL A 303 -15.75 -10.33 -13.68
CA VAL A 303 -16.07 -9.44 -12.54
C VAL A 303 -16.40 -10.22 -11.27
N VAL A 304 -17.08 -11.36 -11.40
CA VAL A 304 -17.47 -12.19 -10.24
C VAL A 304 -16.26 -12.89 -9.62
N THR A 305 -15.30 -13.34 -10.43
CA THR A 305 -14.07 -13.99 -9.94
C THR A 305 -12.97 -13.00 -9.57
N GLY A 306 -13.12 -11.71 -9.90
CA GLY A 306 -12.05 -10.72 -9.73
C GLY A 306 -10.89 -10.92 -10.72
N VAL A 307 -11.07 -11.74 -11.76
CA VAL A 307 -10.07 -12.00 -12.81
C VAL A 307 -10.52 -11.30 -14.09
N ALA A 308 -10.69 -9.98 -14.02
CA ALA A 308 -11.03 -9.13 -15.14
C ALA A 308 -9.81 -8.32 -15.59
N GLY A 309 -9.53 -8.36 -16.90
CA GLY A 309 -8.67 -7.40 -17.62
C GLY A 309 -7.41 -6.89 -16.92
N GLU A 310 -6.98 -5.69 -17.32
CA GLU A 310 -5.96 -4.90 -16.64
C GLU A 310 -6.64 -4.11 -15.51
N LEU A 311 -7.11 -4.79 -14.45
CA LEU A 311 -7.58 -4.12 -13.23
C LEU A 311 -6.40 -3.63 -12.39
N ALA A 312 -6.51 -2.42 -11.84
CA ALA A 312 -5.58 -1.97 -10.81
C ALA A 312 -5.70 -2.88 -9.57
N PRO A 313 -4.64 -3.07 -8.76
CA PRO A 313 -4.69 -3.93 -7.58
C PRO A 313 -5.85 -3.59 -6.64
N ARG A 314 -6.10 -2.29 -6.40
CA ARG A 314 -7.17 -1.83 -5.52
C ARG A 314 -8.57 -2.17 -6.05
N GLU A 315 -8.80 -2.01 -7.34
CA GLU A 315 -10.08 -2.35 -7.99
C GLU A 315 -10.33 -3.86 -7.94
N ARG A 316 -9.28 -4.66 -8.12
CA ARG A 316 -9.34 -6.11 -7.96
C ARG A 316 -9.69 -6.50 -6.53
N ASP A 317 -9.04 -5.90 -5.55
CA ASP A 317 -9.33 -6.11 -4.13
C ASP A 317 -10.78 -5.72 -3.79
N ALA A 318 -11.31 -4.68 -4.43
CA ALA A 318 -12.73 -4.31 -4.31
C ALA A 318 -13.67 -5.42 -4.78
N LEU A 319 -13.41 -5.99 -5.97
CA LEU A 319 -14.22 -7.10 -6.51
C LEU A 319 -14.10 -8.38 -5.67
N LEU A 320 -12.91 -8.65 -5.12
CA LEU A 320 -12.66 -9.80 -4.24
C LEU A 320 -13.22 -9.61 -2.84
N TRP A 321 -13.41 -8.37 -2.39
CA TRP A 321 -14.05 -8.04 -1.13
C TRP A 321 -15.55 -8.38 -1.14
N LEU A 322 -16.24 -8.21 -2.27
CA LEU A 322 -17.64 -8.61 -2.42
C LEU A 322 -17.79 -10.12 -2.26
N GLU A 323 -18.58 -10.59 -1.30
CA GLU A 323 -18.76 -12.01 -1.01
C GLU A 323 -19.61 -12.71 -2.09
N TRP A 324 -19.63 -14.05 -2.07
CA TRP A 324 -20.56 -14.84 -2.90
C TRP A 324 -22.01 -14.41 -2.70
N ALA A 325 -22.37 -14.07 -1.46
CA ALA A 325 -23.67 -13.61 -1.07
C ALA A 325 -24.07 -12.30 -1.76
N ASP A 326 -23.13 -11.36 -1.90
CA ASP A 326 -23.37 -10.07 -2.55
C ASP A 326 -23.59 -10.25 -4.05
N TRP A 327 -22.71 -11.02 -4.71
CA TRP A 327 -22.87 -11.36 -6.13
C TRP A 327 -24.17 -12.12 -6.40
N LEU A 328 -24.53 -13.06 -5.52
CA LEU A 328 -25.77 -13.82 -5.61
C LEU A 328 -27.01 -12.93 -5.44
N GLY A 329 -27.02 -12.04 -4.45
CA GLY A 329 -28.12 -11.14 -4.17
C GLY A 329 -28.35 -10.12 -5.29
N ALA A 330 -27.27 -9.49 -5.76
CA ALA A 330 -27.30 -8.58 -6.90
C ALA A 330 -27.77 -9.31 -8.17
N GLY A 331 -27.19 -10.48 -8.46
CA GLY A 331 -27.53 -11.30 -9.63
C GLY A 331 -29.00 -11.75 -9.65
N ILE A 332 -29.51 -12.28 -8.52
CA ILE A 332 -30.93 -12.64 -8.38
C ILE A 332 -31.83 -11.42 -8.55
N GLY A 333 -31.46 -10.29 -7.97
CA GLY A 333 -32.20 -9.03 -8.09
C GLY A 333 -32.35 -8.58 -9.54
N LEU A 334 -31.24 -8.52 -10.28
CA LEU A 334 -31.23 -8.17 -11.70
C LEU A 334 -32.01 -9.17 -12.56
N LEU A 335 -31.85 -10.48 -12.32
CA LEU A 335 -32.59 -11.52 -13.05
C LEU A 335 -34.11 -11.42 -12.85
N ARG A 336 -34.54 -11.07 -11.64
CA ARG A 336 -35.96 -10.84 -11.30
C ARG A 336 -36.51 -9.55 -11.90
N ALA A 337 -35.71 -8.49 -11.91
CA ALA A 337 -36.13 -7.19 -12.41
C ALA A 337 -36.21 -7.14 -13.95
N GLY A 338 -35.29 -7.82 -14.62
CA GLY A 338 -35.25 -7.92 -16.08
C GLY A 338 -34.52 -6.77 -16.77
N SER A 339 -34.48 -6.81 -18.10
CA SER A 339 -33.76 -5.84 -18.92
C SER A 339 -34.47 -4.48 -18.91
N GLY A 340 -33.70 -3.41 -19.06
CA GLY A 340 -34.20 -2.05 -18.92
C GLY A 340 -34.31 -1.56 -17.46
N THR A 341 -33.90 -2.38 -16.49
CA THR A 341 -33.84 -1.99 -15.08
C THR A 341 -32.53 -1.25 -14.78
N PRO A 342 -32.56 -0.19 -13.94
CA PRO A 342 -31.34 0.37 -13.36
C PRO A 342 -30.51 -0.70 -12.65
N ALA A 343 -29.23 -0.71 -12.95
CA ALA A 343 -28.21 -1.59 -12.39
C ALA A 343 -27.07 -0.77 -11.75
N ASP A 344 -27.31 0.50 -11.40
CA ASP A 344 -26.35 1.31 -10.65
C ASP A 344 -25.95 0.66 -9.31
N SER A 345 -24.78 1.02 -8.78
CA SER A 345 -24.23 0.44 -7.56
C SER A 345 -25.20 0.46 -6.37
N SER A 346 -25.91 1.58 -6.19
CA SER A 346 -26.92 1.73 -5.14
C SER A 346 -28.08 0.72 -5.30
N SER A 347 -28.52 0.48 -6.53
CA SER A 347 -29.55 -0.50 -6.87
C SER A 347 -29.06 -1.93 -6.65
N LEU A 348 -27.79 -2.23 -6.96
CA LEU A 348 -27.19 -3.54 -6.69
C LEU A 348 -27.10 -3.82 -5.19
N VAL A 349 -26.67 -2.86 -4.37
CA VAL A 349 -26.69 -2.99 -2.91
C VAL A 349 -28.11 -3.19 -2.37
N GLU A 350 -29.11 -2.49 -2.92
CA GLU A 350 -30.51 -2.73 -2.55
C GLU A 350 -31.01 -4.11 -2.99
N HIS A 351 -30.55 -4.64 -4.12
CA HIS A 351 -30.84 -6.00 -4.54
C HIS A 351 -30.28 -7.02 -3.56
N VAL A 352 -29.03 -6.86 -3.11
CA VAL A 352 -28.42 -7.69 -2.06
C VAL A 352 -29.24 -7.64 -0.79
N ASN A 353 -29.45 -6.45 -0.24
CA ASN A 353 -30.09 -6.26 1.06
C ASN A 353 -31.55 -6.70 1.12
N ARG A 354 -32.24 -6.78 -0.02
CA ARG A 354 -33.63 -7.24 -0.12
C ARG A 354 -33.76 -8.68 -0.58
N CYS A 355 -32.66 -9.37 -0.89
CA CYS A 355 -32.69 -10.74 -1.41
C CYS A 355 -32.98 -11.74 -0.27
N PRO A 356 -34.17 -12.37 -0.22
CA PRO A 356 -34.53 -13.29 0.87
C PRO A 356 -33.70 -14.58 0.88
N GLU A 357 -33.04 -14.91 -0.24
CA GLU A 357 -32.17 -16.07 -0.37
C GLU A 357 -30.76 -15.85 0.21
N VAL A 358 -30.40 -14.60 0.52
CA VAL A 358 -29.09 -14.26 1.06
C VAL A 358 -29.23 -13.94 2.55
N SER A 359 -28.40 -14.55 3.39
CA SER A 359 -28.47 -14.37 4.85
C SER A 359 -27.68 -13.17 5.37
N SER A 360 -26.74 -12.65 4.57
CA SER A 360 -25.97 -11.43 4.88
C SER A 360 -26.65 -10.20 4.29
N THR A 361 -26.31 -9.05 4.86
CA THR A 361 -26.73 -7.73 4.38
C THR A 361 -25.55 -6.81 4.48
N ILE A 362 -25.35 -5.97 3.46
CA ILE A 362 -24.33 -4.92 3.47
C ILE A 362 -24.75 -3.87 4.50
N SER A 363 -23.89 -3.66 5.49
CA SER A 363 -24.16 -2.74 6.58
C SER A 363 -24.13 -1.28 6.10
N LYS A 364 -24.70 -0.36 6.88
CA LYS A 364 -24.61 1.08 6.55
C LYS A 364 -23.17 1.61 6.57
N ALA A 365 -22.29 1.01 7.37
CA ALA A 365 -20.91 1.44 7.48
C ALA A 365 -20.09 1.02 6.25
N ASP A 366 -20.43 -0.13 5.66
CA ASP A 366 -19.69 -0.71 4.53
C ASP A 366 -20.33 -0.35 3.18
N ARG A 367 -21.45 0.38 3.20
CA ARG A 367 -22.25 0.67 2.01
C ARG A 367 -21.46 1.41 0.94
N ASP A 368 -20.73 2.46 1.31
CA ASP A 368 -19.99 3.28 0.36
C ASP A 368 -18.90 2.45 -0.35
N TYR A 369 -18.24 1.55 0.38
CA TYR A 369 -17.23 0.65 -0.20
C TYR A 369 -17.86 -0.42 -1.09
N ALA A 370 -19.00 -0.98 -0.70
CA ALA A 370 -19.73 -1.95 -1.52
C ALA A 370 -20.29 -1.33 -2.80
N GLU A 371 -20.81 -0.10 -2.73
CA GLU A 371 -21.26 0.65 -3.90
C GLU A 371 -20.08 0.90 -4.84
N TRP A 372 -18.93 1.35 -4.33
CA TRP A 372 -17.72 1.51 -5.14
C TRP A 372 -17.23 0.20 -5.78
N ALA A 373 -17.21 -0.92 -5.04
CA ALA A 373 -16.85 -2.21 -5.61
C ALA A 373 -17.79 -2.67 -6.73
N PHE A 374 -19.09 -2.34 -6.62
CA PHE A 374 -20.04 -2.56 -7.71
C PHE A 374 -19.85 -1.58 -8.87
N ASP A 375 -19.46 -0.33 -8.63
CA ASP A 375 -19.13 0.62 -9.70
C ASP A 375 -17.93 0.13 -10.53
N VAL A 376 -16.88 -0.40 -9.90
CA VAL A 376 -15.76 -1.07 -10.60
C VAL A 376 -16.25 -2.20 -11.52
N ALA A 377 -17.20 -3.01 -11.04
CA ALA A 377 -17.79 -4.06 -11.86
C ALA A 377 -18.63 -3.49 -13.01
N LEU A 378 -19.39 -2.43 -12.75
CA LEU A 378 -20.27 -1.79 -13.73
C LEU A 378 -19.48 -1.13 -14.84
N ASP A 379 -18.36 -0.47 -14.56
CA ASP A 379 -17.48 0.11 -15.58
C ASP A 379 -17.01 -0.95 -16.58
N LEU A 380 -16.55 -2.11 -16.08
CA LEU A 380 -16.13 -3.24 -16.93
C LEU A 380 -17.30 -3.85 -17.73
N LEU A 381 -18.49 -3.88 -17.14
CA LEU A 381 -19.70 -4.41 -17.77
C LEU A 381 -20.27 -3.43 -18.79
N GLU A 382 -20.13 -2.12 -18.58
CA GLU A 382 -20.50 -1.06 -19.50
C GLU A 382 -19.62 -1.09 -20.74
N ASP A 383 -18.30 -1.19 -20.56
CA ASP A 383 -17.33 -1.33 -21.66
C ASP A 383 -17.63 -2.57 -22.52
N ALA A 384 -18.15 -3.63 -21.90
CA ALA A 384 -18.58 -4.83 -22.60
C ALA A 384 -19.97 -4.71 -23.26
N GLY A 385 -20.78 -3.71 -22.89
CA GLY A 385 -22.16 -3.52 -23.37
C GLY A 385 -23.21 -4.37 -22.63
N VAL A 386 -22.87 -4.88 -21.44
CA VAL A 386 -23.83 -5.56 -20.54
C VAL A 386 -24.81 -4.56 -19.93
N VAL A 387 -24.31 -3.38 -19.56
CA VAL A 387 -25.11 -2.23 -19.16
C VAL A 387 -24.87 -1.07 -20.12
N THR A 388 -25.78 -0.10 -20.15
CA THR A 388 -25.61 1.17 -20.88
C THR A 388 -24.84 2.20 -20.06
N GLU A 389 -24.43 3.32 -20.68
CA GLU A 389 -23.85 4.51 -20.01
C GLU A 389 -24.67 5.03 -18.80
N ASP A 390 -26.00 4.86 -18.82
CA ASP A 390 -26.87 5.22 -17.68
C ASP A 390 -27.02 4.07 -16.64
N HIS A 391 -26.10 3.10 -16.64
CA HIS A 391 -26.13 1.86 -15.85
C HIS A 391 -27.46 1.09 -15.95
N VAL A 392 -28.02 0.94 -17.16
CA VAL A 392 -29.25 0.16 -17.38
C VAL A 392 -28.91 -1.20 -17.99
N LEU A 393 -29.46 -2.28 -17.40
CA LEU A 393 -29.21 -3.65 -17.88
C LEU A 393 -29.73 -3.85 -19.31
N THR A 394 -28.86 -4.21 -20.25
CA THR A 394 -29.25 -4.48 -21.62
C THR A 394 -29.92 -5.85 -21.76
N GLU A 395 -30.63 -6.09 -22.87
CA GLU A 395 -31.21 -7.41 -23.13
C GLU A 395 -30.14 -8.50 -23.27
N ALA A 396 -29.03 -8.19 -23.96
CA ALA A 396 -27.90 -9.11 -24.09
C ALA A 396 -27.17 -9.31 -22.75
N GLY A 397 -27.06 -8.25 -21.93
CA GLY A 397 -26.55 -8.32 -20.57
C GLY A 397 -27.38 -9.23 -19.67
N ARG A 398 -28.72 -9.13 -19.77
CA ARG A 398 -29.63 -10.04 -19.06
C ARG A 398 -29.51 -11.49 -19.52
N GLN A 399 -29.45 -11.73 -20.83
CA GLN A 399 -29.34 -13.09 -21.39
C GLN A 399 -28.04 -13.77 -20.95
N SER A 400 -26.95 -12.99 -20.86
CA SER A 400 -25.65 -13.51 -20.41
C SER A 400 -25.51 -13.65 -18.90
N LEU A 401 -26.26 -12.88 -18.09
CA LEU A 401 -26.12 -12.85 -16.61
C LEU A 401 -26.25 -14.22 -15.95
N TRP A 402 -27.34 -14.97 -16.22
CA TRP A 402 -27.55 -16.27 -15.57
C TRP A 402 -26.43 -17.25 -15.94
N VAL A 403 -26.06 -17.28 -17.22
CA VAL A 403 -25.01 -18.17 -17.75
C VAL A 403 -23.64 -17.77 -17.21
N GLY A 404 -23.37 -16.48 -17.09
CA GLY A 404 -22.14 -15.91 -16.52
C GLY A 404 -21.95 -16.31 -15.06
N LEU A 405 -22.95 -16.06 -14.21
CA LEU A 405 -22.92 -16.46 -12.80
C LEU A 405 -22.78 -17.97 -12.64
N ALA A 406 -23.55 -18.75 -13.40
CA ALA A 406 -23.44 -20.20 -13.37
C ALA A 406 -22.03 -20.68 -13.77
N LYS A 407 -21.45 -20.06 -14.80
CA LYS A 407 -20.10 -20.40 -15.27
C LYS A 407 -19.03 -20.02 -14.25
N ALA A 408 -19.14 -18.85 -13.62
CA ALA A 408 -18.23 -18.37 -12.58
C ALA A 408 -18.16 -19.33 -11.39
N TRP A 409 -19.29 -19.91 -10.98
CA TRP A 409 -19.34 -20.86 -9.88
C TRP A 409 -19.15 -22.33 -10.30
N SER A 410 -19.16 -22.63 -11.60
CA SER A 410 -18.90 -23.99 -12.11
C SER A 410 -17.43 -24.28 -12.43
N THR A 411 -16.59 -23.24 -12.54
CA THR A 411 -15.20 -23.34 -13.03
C THR A 411 -14.22 -23.89 -11.99
N SER A 412 -14.69 -24.55 -10.94
CA SER A 412 -13.86 -25.20 -9.92
C SER A 412 -13.33 -26.59 -10.34
N GLU A 413 -12.69 -26.68 -11.51
CA GLU A 413 -11.82 -27.81 -11.90
C GLU A 413 -10.40 -27.35 -12.24
#